data_AF-A0A1S8TJC2-F1
#
_entry.id   AF-A0A1S8TJC2-F1
#
_cell.length_a   1.000
_cell.length_b   1.000
_cell.length_c   1.000
_cell.angle_alpha   90.00
_cell.angle_beta   90.00
_cell.angle_gamma   90.00
#
_symmetry.space_group_name_H-M   'P 1'
#
loop_
_entity.id
_entity.type
_entity.pdbx_description
1 polymer ?
#
loop_
_entity_poly.entity_id
_entity_poly.type
_entity_poly.pdbx_seq_one_letter_code
_entity_poly.pdbx_strand_id
1 'polypeptide(L)'
;MTNCVHPNVVINAINKPFNNNKIIKNRFIGLQANASDFKLEELDNSKELKSSRPNELASKMKILYNNNFKIFGGCCVEQISHI
;
A
#
# COMPACT_ATOMS: atom_id res chain seq x y z
N MET A 1 0.65 3.87 -11.20
CA MET A 1 0.18 2.96 -10.13
C MET A 1 1.33 2.07 -9.69
N THR A 2 1.20 1.40 -8.55
CA THR A 2 2.16 0.39 -8.09
C THR A 2 1.41 -0.80 -7.48
N ASN A 3 2.10 -1.92 -7.30
CA ASN A 3 1.60 -3.08 -6.57
C ASN A 3 2.64 -3.63 -5.59
N CYS A 4 2.25 -4.63 -4.80
CA CYS A 4 3.12 -5.42 -3.94
C CYS A 4 3.91 -4.62 -2.89
N VAL A 5 3.37 -3.49 -2.45
CA VAL A 5 3.94 -2.65 -1.39
C VAL A 5 2.87 -2.27 -0.39
N HIS A 6 3.25 -2.21 0.88
CA HIS A 6 2.34 -1.77 1.94
C HIS A 6 1.93 -0.30 1.73
N PRO A 7 0.67 0.11 2.00
CA PRO A 7 0.23 1.49 1.83
C PRO A 7 1.10 2.54 2.54
N ASN A 8 1.70 2.20 3.69
CA ASN A 8 2.62 3.11 4.41
C ASN A 8 3.82 3.55 3.54
N VAL A 9 4.37 2.64 2.73
CA VAL A 9 5.50 2.94 1.83
C VAL A 9 5.07 3.98 0.79
N VAL A 10 3.87 3.79 0.24
CA VAL A 10 3.29 4.68 -0.78
C VAL A 10 2.98 6.05 -0.20
N ILE A 11 2.35 6.11 0.98
CA ILE A 11 2.07 7.36 1.70
C ILE A 11 3.37 8.15 1.93
N ASN A 12 4.43 7.46 2.37
CA ASN A 12 5.73 8.08 2.57
C ASN A 12 6.35 8.58 1.26
N ALA A 13 6.20 7.83 0.17
CA ALA A 13 6.76 8.17 -1.14
C ALA A 13 6.07 9.38 -1.78
N ILE A 14 4.74 9.45 -1.78
CA ILE A 14 3.99 10.56 -2.40
C ILE A 14 4.17 11.89 -1.66
N ASN A 15 4.49 11.84 -0.36
CA ASN A 15 4.76 13.01 0.47
C ASN A 15 6.20 13.53 0.33
N LYS A 16 7.09 12.84 -0.41
CA LYS A 16 8.45 13.35 -0.66
C LYS A 16 8.38 14.62 -1.53
N PRO A 17 9.22 15.65 -1.29
CA PRO A 17 9.16 16.91 -2.02
C PRO A 17 9.21 16.75 -3.55
N PHE A 18 10.07 15.86 -4.06
CA PHE A 18 10.21 15.61 -5.50
C PHE A 18 9.00 14.89 -6.11
N ASN A 19 8.22 14.16 -5.32
CA ASN A 19 7.01 13.45 -5.74
C ASN A 19 5.72 14.27 -5.51
N ASN A 20 5.76 15.29 -4.64
CA ASN A 20 4.60 16.11 -4.30
C ASN A 20 4.32 17.17 -5.37
N ASN A 21 4.09 16.74 -6.61
CA ASN A 21 3.81 17.59 -7.76
C ASN A 21 2.55 17.12 -8.51
N LYS A 22 2.00 18.00 -9.36
CA LYS A 22 0.73 17.73 -10.08
C LYS A 22 0.83 16.53 -11.01
N ILE A 23 1.98 16.31 -11.65
CA ILE A 23 2.16 15.21 -12.62
C ILE A 23 2.00 13.86 -11.90
N ILE A 24 2.69 13.69 -10.76
CA ILE A 24 2.61 12.46 -9.97
C ILE A 24 1.20 12.30 -9.38
N LYS A 25 0.63 13.34 -8.73
CA LYS A 25 -0.72 13.26 -8.14
C LYS A 25 -1.83 12.91 -9.11
N ASN A 26 -1.67 13.26 -10.39
CA ASN A 26 -2.68 12.99 -11.42
C ASN A 26 -2.50 11.61 -12.09
N ARG A 27 -1.27 11.08 -12.15
CA ARG A 27 -0.96 9.81 -12.85
C ARG A 27 -0.80 8.62 -11.90
N PHE A 28 -0.37 8.88 -10.67
CA PHE A 28 -0.11 7.86 -9.67
C PHE A 28 -1.30 7.74 -8.71
N ILE A 29 -2.39 7.13 -9.22
CA ILE A 29 -3.71 7.10 -8.58
C ILE A 29 -4.15 5.67 -8.21
N GLY A 30 -3.23 4.73 -8.10
CA GLY A 30 -3.58 3.32 -7.89
C GLY A 30 -2.56 2.53 -7.10
N LEU A 31 -3.05 1.65 -6.21
CA LEU A 31 -2.29 0.72 -5.40
C LEU A 31 -2.99 -0.64 -5.33
N GLN A 32 -2.29 -1.71 -5.69
CA GLN A 32 -2.60 -3.06 -5.23
C GLN A 32 -1.69 -3.40 -4.05
N ALA A 33 -2.24 -3.37 -2.84
CA ALA A 33 -1.46 -3.34 -1.61
C ALA A 33 -0.73 -4.67 -1.35
N ASN A 34 0.30 -4.65 -0.52
CA ASN A 34 0.76 -5.83 0.19
C ASN A 34 0.15 -5.76 1.60
N ALA A 35 -0.37 -6.87 2.10
CA ALA A 35 -0.98 -6.93 3.43
C ALA A 35 0.06 -6.79 4.55
N SER A 36 1.34 -7.10 4.29
CA SER A 36 2.40 -7.04 5.30
C SER A 36 3.10 -5.68 5.30
N ASP A 37 3.30 -5.11 6.48
CA ASP A 37 4.07 -3.88 6.69
C ASP A 37 5.54 -4.12 7.07
N PHE A 38 5.95 -5.39 7.14
CA PHE A 38 7.33 -5.79 7.43
C PHE A 38 8.27 -5.48 6.26
N LYS A 39 9.56 -5.33 6.57
CA LYS A 39 10.58 -5.15 5.54
C LYS A 39 10.79 -6.45 4.78
N LEU A 40 11.32 -6.33 3.56
CA LEU A 40 11.60 -7.48 2.70
C LEU A 40 12.53 -8.48 3.40
N GLU A 41 13.55 -8.00 4.12
CA GLU A 41 14.52 -8.85 4.81
C GLU A 41 13.89 -9.64 5.97
N GLU A 42 12.79 -9.15 6.52
CA GLU A 42 12.03 -9.83 7.59
C GLU A 42 11.02 -10.85 7.03
N LEU A 43 10.66 -10.69 5.75
CA LEU A 43 9.77 -11.58 5.02
C LEU A 43 10.54 -12.70 4.31
N ASP A 44 11.77 -12.42 3.90
CA ASP A 44 12.63 -13.39 3.24
C ASP A 44 12.90 -14.58 4.18
N ASN A 45 12.60 -15.79 3.70
CA ASN A 45 12.66 -17.04 4.46
C ASN A 45 11.75 -17.11 5.70
N SER A 46 10.75 -16.22 5.82
CA SER A 46 9.78 -16.30 6.91
C SER A 46 8.97 -17.59 6.81
N LYS A 47 8.93 -18.35 7.90
CA LYS A 47 8.14 -19.61 7.99
C LYS A 47 6.66 -19.36 8.25
N GLU A 48 6.30 -18.14 8.60
CA GLU A 48 4.93 -17.76 8.95
C GLU A 48 4.42 -16.69 7.99
N LEU A 49 3.14 -16.77 7.66
CA LEU A 49 2.47 -15.72 6.92
C LEU A 49 2.38 -14.47 7.80
N LYS A 50 3.11 -13.41 7.44
CA LYS A 50 3.04 -12.11 8.10
C LYS A 50 2.06 -11.21 7.36
N SER A 51 1.02 -10.75 8.05
CA SER A 51 -0.04 -9.89 7.49
C SER A 51 -0.51 -8.90 8.54
N SER A 52 -0.80 -7.66 8.14
CA SER A 52 -1.61 -6.74 8.93
C SER A 52 -3.05 -7.22 8.99
N ARG A 53 -3.82 -6.71 9.96
CA ARG A 53 -5.26 -6.99 10.05
C ARG A 53 -6.04 -6.22 8.97
N PRO A 54 -7.21 -6.72 8.52
CA PRO A 54 -8.04 -6.02 7.55
C PRO A 54 -8.33 -4.55 7.88
N ASN A 55 -8.75 -4.27 9.12
CA ASN A 55 -9.05 -2.90 9.55
C ASN A 55 -7.82 -1.98 9.55
N GLU A 56 -6.65 -2.53 9.86
CA GLU A 56 -5.39 -1.79 9.85
C GLU A 56 -5.02 -1.43 8.41
N LEU A 57 -5.05 -2.39 7.50
CA LEU A 57 -4.78 -2.18 6.07
C LEU A 57 -5.76 -1.17 5.45
N ALA A 58 -7.07 -1.36 5.70
CA ALA A 58 -8.13 -0.46 5.23
C ALA A 58 -7.94 0.97 5.75
N SER A 59 -7.51 1.15 7.00
CA SER A 59 -7.24 2.48 7.56
C SER A 59 -6.15 3.23 6.78
N LYS A 60 -5.13 2.52 6.27
CA LYS A 60 -4.06 3.12 5.47
C LYS A 60 -4.51 3.37 4.04
N MET A 61 -5.28 2.45 3.44
CA MET A 61 -5.89 2.64 2.12
C MET A 61 -6.81 3.88 2.10
N LYS A 62 -7.54 4.15 3.19
CA LYS A 62 -8.35 5.37 3.35
C LYS A 62 -7.53 6.67 3.25
N ILE A 63 -6.29 6.67 3.74
CA ILE A 63 -5.39 7.83 3.60
C ILE A 63 -5.07 8.07 2.13
N LEU A 64 -4.79 7.02 1.36
CA LEU A 64 -4.52 7.11 -0.08
C LEU A 64 -5.77 7.54 -0.87
N TYR A 65 -6.96 7.06 -0.49
CA TYR A 65 -8.24 7.52 -1.05
C TYR A 65 -8.42 9.04 -0.91
N ASN A 66 -8.13 9.58 0.27
CA ASN A 66 -8.14 11.03 0.49
C ASN A 66 -7.05 11.78 -0.30
N ASN A 67 -6.02 11.08 -0.79
CA ASN A 67 -4.95 11.59 -1.66
C ASN A 67 -5.18 11.27 -3.15
N ASN A 68 -6.44 11.22 -3.57
CA ASN A 68 -6.86 11.05 -4.97
C ASN A 68 -6.55 9.68 -5.61
N PHE A 69 -6.23 8.65 -4.82
CA PHE A 69 -6.18 7.29 -5.36
C PHE A 69 -7.61 6.82 -5.69
N LYS A 70 -7.73 6.15 -6.83
CA LYS A 70 -9.01 5.66 -7.39
C LYS A 70 -9.01 4.15 -7.61
N ILE A 71 -7.83 3.54 -7.77
CA ILE A 71 -7.69 2.13 -8.05
C ILE A 71 -7.09 1.47 -6.81
N PHE A 72 -7.86 0.59 -6.19
CA PHE A 72 -7.44 -0.19 -5.03
C PHE A 72 -7.60 -1.67 -5.36
N GLY A 73 -6.71 -2.49 -4.83
CA GLY A 73 -6.83 -3.93 -4.86
C GLY A 73 -5.80 -4.55 -3.95
N GLY A 74 -5.75 -5.87 -3.97
CA GLY A 74 -4.76 -6.61 -3.23
C GLY A 74 -3.69 -7.26 -4.07
N CYS A 75 -2.55 -7.54 -3.46
CA CYS A 75 -1.43 -8.28 -4.03
C CYS A 75 -1.06 -9.45 -3.11
N CYS A 76 0.13 -9.45 -2.51
CA CYS A 76 0.57 -10.54 -1.65
C CYS A 76 -0.12 -10.51 -0.28
N VAL A 77 -0.47 -11.71 0.20
CA VAL A 77 -0.94 -11.98 1.58
C VAL A 77 -2.33 -11.40 1.92
N GLU A 78 -2.93 -10.61 1.03
CA GLU A 78 -4.34 -10.21 1.17
C GLU A 78 -5.28 -11.41 1.01
N GLN A 79 -6.26 -11.47 1.90
CA GLN A 79 -7.34 -12.46 1.90
C GLN A 79 -8.67 -11.78 1.61
N ILE A 80 -9.73 -12.56 1.36
CA ILE A 80 -11.07 -12.02 1.07
C ILE A 80 -11.56 -11.04 2.15
N SER A 81 -11.16 -11.24 3.40
CA SER A 81 -11.51 -10.35 4.52
C SER A 81 -10.92 -8.94 4.43
N HIS A 82 -9.95 -8.71 3.54
CA HIS A 82 -9.28 -7.42 3.36
C HIS A 82 -9.91 -6.55 2.24
N ILE A 83 -10.79 -7.13 1.43
CA ILE A 83 -11.45 -6.48 0.27
C ILE A 83 -12.87 -6.09 0.66
#